data_AF-A0A8C6ND02-F1
#
_entry.id   AF-A0A8C6ND02-F1
#
_cell.length_a   1.000
_cell.length_b   1.000
_cell.length_c   1.000
_cell.angle_alpha   90.00
_cell.angle_beta   90.00
_cell.angle_gamma   90.00
#
_symmetry.space_group_name_H-M   'P 1'
#
loop_
_entity.id
_entity.type
_entity.pdbx_description
1 polymer ?
#
loop_
_entity_poly.entity_id
_entity_poly.type
_entity_poly.pdbx_seq_one_letter_code
_entity_poly.pdbx_strand_id
1 'polypeptide(L)'
;MEWYTTHKFSVCFNIDGEPGDILRLVSDHKESGVTVNGQLIGAPAPPNGHKKHRTYFSTITILNNKPERSYLEITPKRIILDDGERLLLSCGRSAVVRSSSLEVSISANSNVTVTIRDTISFVILIHRYKKPAPYQRNHLGFYISNSKGLSSDSHGLLGSSVILPGFHISSLFVGPNPTNTLKVKGRLVPVVWKQRRIYNGQQEVECWFAKNNADKLIDGSYKDYLASHPFDTGTSFGTSNSL
;
A
#
# COMPACT_ATOMS: atom_id res chain seq x y z
N MET A 1 34.31 0.08 -21.92
CA MET A 1 32.94 -0.31 -22.32
C MET A 1 32.10 -0.32 -21.07
N GLU A 2 31.43 0.80 -20.83
CA GLU A 2 30.43 0.98 -19.77
C GLU A 2 29.21 0.11 -20.06
N TRP A 3 28.85 -0.76 -19.11
CA TRP A 3 27.50 -1.29 -19.02
C TRP A 3 27.13 -1.39 -17.53
N TYR A 4 26.69 -0.28 -16.95
CA TYR A 4 25.94 -0.31 -15.69
C TYR A 4 24.48 -0.69 -15.99
N THR A 5 24.19 -1.98 -16.05
CA THR A 5 22.79 -2.44 -16.05
C THR A 5 22.36 -2.69 -14.61
N THR A 6 21.77 -1.69 -13.96
CA THR A 6 21.04 -1.90 -12.69
C THR A 6 19.84 -2.79 -12.97
N HIS A 7 19.94 -4.10 -12.74
CA HIS A 7 18.79 -4.98 -12.85
C HIS A 7 17.82 -4.64 -11.70
N LYS A 8 16.76 -3.89 -12.01
CA LYS A 8 15.67 -3.60 -11.07
C LYS A 8 14.89 -4.89 -10.84
N PHE A 9 15.15 -5.55 -9.71
CA PHE A 9 14.36 -6.70 -9.29
C PHE A 9 13.03 -6.23 -8.69
N SER A 10 11.91 -6.74 -9.21
CA SER A 10 10.61 -6.54 -8.58
C SER A 10 10.48 -7.46 -7.38
N VAL A 11 10.13 -6.91 -6.22
CA VAL A 11 9.88 -7.68 -4.99
C VAL A 11 8.41 -7.61 -4.66
N CYS A 12 7.83 -8.74 -4.27
CA CYS A 12 6.46 -8.81 -3.81
C CYS A 12 6.40 -9.50 -2.46
N PHE A 13 5.43 -9.14 -1.64
CA PHE A 13 5.22 -9.76 -0.34
C PHE A 13 3.74 -9.73 0.00
N ASN A 14 3.36 -10.49 1.02
CA ASN A 14 2.05 -10.39 1.64
C ASN A 14 2.25 -9.88 3.06
N ILE A 15 1.28 -9.14 3.58
CA ILE A 15 1.16 -8.85 5.00
C ILE A 15 -0.15 -9.47 5.46
N ASP A 16 -0.04 -10.51 6.27
CA ASP A 16 -1.14 -11.18 6.93
C ASP A 16 -1.39 -10.50 8.27
N GLY A 17 -2.45 -9.71 8.33
CA GLY A 17 -2.99 -9.09 9.54
C GLY A 17 -4.35 -9.66 9.94
N GLU A 18 -4.91 -9.17 11.05
CA GLU A 18 -6.22 -9.59 11.53
C GLU A 18 -7.35 -8.72 10.94
N PRO A 19 -8.58 -9.24 10.81
CA PRO A 19 -9.73 -8.45 10.41
C PRO A 19 -9.95 -7.27 11.37
N GLY A 20 -10.07 -6.06 10.81
CA GLY A 20 -10.24 -4.83 11.59
C GLY A 20 -8.94 -4.06 11.82
N ASP A 21 -7.78 -4.70 11.68
CA ASP A 21 -6.49 -4.02 11.78
C ASP A 21 -6.38 -2.90 10.74
N ILE A 22 -5.73 -1.82 11.12
CA ILE A 22 -5.47 -0.67 10.25
C ILE A 22 -3.97 -0.55 10.09
N LEU A 23 -3.50 -0.62 8.85
CA LEU A 23 -2.08 -0.58 8.52
C LEU A 23 -1.69 0.77 7.94
N ARG A 24 -0.64 1.38 8.51
CA ARG A 24 0.02 2.57 7.98
C ARG A 24 0.83 2.20 6.74
N LEU A 25 0.29 2.51 5.57
CA LEU A 25 0.89 2.21 4.28
C LEU A 25 1.97 3.23 3.92
N VAL A 26 1.67 4.51 4.13
CA VAL A 26 2.58 5.65 3.90
C VAL A 26 2.47 6.61 5.08
N SER A 27 3.62 7.09 5.56
CA SER A 27 3.71 8.02 6.67
C SER A 27 4.73 9.10 6.34
N ASP A 28 4.26 10.28 5.95
CA ASP A 28 5.09 11.44 5.67
C ASP A 28 4.36 12.74 6.09
N HIS A 29 3.64 12.67 7.21
CA HIS A 29 2.78 13.76 7.67
C HIS A 29 3.55 15.01 8.10
N LYS A 30 4.78 14.86 8.60
CA LYS A 30 5.59 15.99 9.09
C LYS A 30 6.11 16.84 7.95
N GLU A 31 6.60 16.21 6.89
CA GLU A 31 7.22 16.90 5.76
C GLU A 31 6.19 17.20 4.68
N SER A 32 5.70 16.18 3.95
CA SER A 32 4.75 16.38 2.84
C SER A 32 3.29 16.56 3.28
N GLY A 33 2.96 16.24 4.54
CA GLY A 33 1.58 16.26 5.03
C GLY A 33 0.79 15.00 4.70
N VAL A 34 1.40 14.00 4.04
CA VAL A 34 0.68 12.83 3.53
C VAL A 34 0.70 11.66 4.51
N THR A 35 -0.45 11.03 4.72
CA THR A 35 -0.54 9.74 5.41
C THR A 35 -1.54 8.86 4.67
N VAL A 36 -1.23 7.57 4.56
CA VAL A 36 -2.15 6.59 3.99
C VAL A 36 -2.28 5.41 4.94
N ASN A 37 -3.51 5.10 5.31
CA ASN A 37 -3.88 3.97 6.16
C ASN A 37 -4.82 3.03 5.41
N GLY A 38 -4.64 1.71 5.59
CA GLY A 38 -5.46 0.68 4.97
C GLY A 38 -6.10 -0.22 6.02
N GLN A 39 -7.43 -0.27 6.07
CA GLN A 39 -8.16 -1.15 6.98
C GLN A 39 -8.36 -2.53 6.36
N LEU A 40 -8.09 -3.58 7.14
CA LEU A 40 -8.24 -4.97 6.74
C LEU A 40 -9.64 -5.52 7.01
N ILE A 41 -10.12 -6.35 6.07
CA ILE A 41 -11.32 -7.18 6.23
C ILE A 41 -10.97 -8.65 6.05
N GLY A 42 -11.57 -9.50 6.87
CA GLY A 42 -11.43 -10.95 6.79
C GLY A 42 -12.26 -11.60 5.68
N ALA A 43 -11.69 -12.65 5.10
CA ALA A 43 -12.39 -13.62 4.27
C ALA A 43 -12.06 -15.04 4.74
N PRO A 44 -13.04 -15.96 4.72
CA PRO A 44 -12.79 -17.38 4.92
C PRO A 44 -11.64 -17.88 4.05
N ALA A 45 -10.92 -18.88 4.54
CA ALA A 45 -9.96 -19.58 3.70
C ALA A 45 -10.69 -20.34 2.58
N PRO A 46 -10.11 -20.42 1.36
CA PRO A 46 -10.62 -21.35 0.36
C PRO A 46 -10.48 -22.80 0.86
N PRO A 47 -11.29 -23.74 0.34
CA PRO A 47 -11.13 -25.16 0.61
C PRO A 47 -9.67 -25.59 0.40
N ASN A 48 -9.13 -26.39 1.33
CA ASN A 48 -7.73 -26.85 1.35
C ASN A 48 -6.66 -25.72 1.51
N GLY A 49 -7.06 -24.53 1.93
CA GLY A 49 -6.14 -23.45 2.25
C GLY A 49 -5.35 -23.71 3.54
N HIS A 50 -4.03 -23.47 3.52
CA HIS A 50 -3.17 -23.59 4.71
C HIS A 50 -3.37 -22.48 5.76
N LYS A 51 -4.09 -21.41 5.43
CA LYS A 51 -4.34 -20.27 6.33
C LYS A 51 -5.72 -20.37 6.94
N LYS A 52 -5.90 -19.95 8.20
CA LYS A 52 -7.20 -19.92 8.89
C LYS A 52 -8.18 -18.95 8.21
N HIS A 53 -7.69 -17.81 7.75
CA HIS A 53 -8.45 -16.82 6.98
C HIS A 53 -7.48 -16.01 6.10
N ARG A 54 -8.03 -15.16 5.23
CA ARG A 54 -7.29 -14.16 4.44
C ARG A 54 -7.75 -12.76 4.83
N THR A 55 -6.86 -11.79 4.74
CA THR A 55 -7.21 -10.39 4.90
C THR A 55 -6.95 -9.61 3.61
N TYR A 56 -7.77 -8.59 3.38
CA TYR A 56 -7.67 -7.68 2.24
C TYR A 56 -8.00 -6.27 2.69
N PHE A 57 -7.57 -5.24 1.95
CA PHE A 57 -7.98 -3.87 2.26
C PHE A 57 -9.45 -3.65 1.90
N SER A 58 -10.29 -3.33 2.88
CA SER A 58 -11.67 -2.88 2.65
C SER A 58 -11.75 -1.38 2.43
N THR A 59 -10.85 -0.64 3.05
CA THR A 59 -10.86 0.83 3.07
C THR A 59 -9.44 1.34 2.97
N ILE A 60 -9.21 2.32 2.10
CA ILE A 60 -7.98 3.11 2.07
C ILE A 60 -8.35 4.53 2.48
N THR A 61 -7.69 5.03 3.53
CA THR A 61 -7.83 6.41 3.99
C THR A 61 -6.57 7.18 3.62
N ILE A 62 -6.71 8.30 2.92
CA ILE A 62 -5.61 9.17 2.53
C ILE A 62 -5.83 10.51 3.22
N LEU A 63 -4.81 10.98 3.92
CA LEU A 63 -4.79 12.29 4.56
C LEU A 63 -3.76 13.15 3.84
N ASN A 64 -4.13 14.40 3.57
CA ASN A 64 -3.21 15.43 3.15
C ASN A 64 -3.41 16.65 4.06
N ASN A 65 -2.44 16.89 4.95
CA ASN A 65 -2.52 17.98 5.94
C ASN A 65 -1.81 19.27 5.50
N LYS A 66 -1.29 19.32 4.26
CA LYS A 66 -0.59 20.49 3.71
C LYS A 66 -0.99 20.76 2.25
N PRO A 67 -1.14 22.02 1.81
CA PRO A 67 -1.18 23.22 2.64
C PRO A 67 -2.44 23.29 3.51
N GLU A 68 -3.56 22.73 3.02
CA GLU A 68 -4.83 22.65 3.73
C GLU A 68 -5.22 21.19 3.97
N ARG A 69 -5.98 20.95 5.03
CA ARG A 69 -6.41 19.60 5.40
C ARG A 69 -7.46 19.09 4.41
N SER A 70 -7.17 17.96 3.81
CA SER A 70 -8.11 17.17 3.02
C SER A 70 -7.96 15.69 3.34
N TYR A 71 -9.03 14.93 3.14
CA TYR A 71 -8.97 13.47 3.23
C TYR A 71 -9.85 12.76 2.23
N LEU A 72 -9.48 11.50 1.97
CA LEU A 72 -10.28 10.56 1.21
C LEU A 72 -10.49 9.30 2.03
N GLU A 73 -11.71 8.78 2.02
CA GLU A 73 -12.02 7.42 2.45
C GLU A 73 -12.53 6.64 1.22
N ILE A 74 -11.74 5.68 0.75
CA ILE A 74 -12.02 4.91 -0.46
C ILE A 74 -12.41 3.50 -0.06
N THR A 75 -13.57 3.05 -0.54
CA THR A 75 -14.04 1.66 -0.44
C THR A 75 -14.27 1.09 -1.84
N PRO A 76 -14.49 -0.23 -2.00
CA PRO A 76 -14.82 -0.78 -3.30
C PRO A 76 -16.06 -0.19 -3.97
N LYS A 77 -16.96 0.47 -3.22
CA LYS A 77 -18.24 0.99 -3.72
C LYS A 77 -18.27 2.51 -3.88
N ARG A 78 -17.64 3.24 -2.97
CA ARG A 78 -17.76 4.70 -2.86
C ARG A 78 -16.45 5.33 -2.39
N ILE A 79 -16.33 6.63 -2.65
CA ILE A 79 -15.28 7.51 -2.14
C ILE A 79 -15.97 8.65 -1.39
N ILE A 80 -15.49 8.93 -0.19
CA ILE A 80 -15.77 10.19 0.50
C ILE A 80 -14.53 11.05 0.31
N LEU A 81 -14.71 12.25 -0.26
CA LEU A 81 -13.70 13.28 -0.35
C LEU A 81 -14.16 14.46 0.51
N ASP A 82 -13.25 15.03 1.28
CA ASP A 82 -13.49 16.21 2.09
C ASP A 82 -12.23 17.08 2.04
N ASP A 83 -12.32 18.19 1.32
CA ASP A 83 -11.27 19.19 1.13
C ASP A 83 -11.76 20.60 1.44
N GLY A 84 -12.73 20.71 2.36
CA GLY A 84 -13.48 21.93 2.67
C GLY A 84 -14.96 21.80 2.31
N GLU A 85 -15.26 21.04 1.25
CA GLU A 85 -16.60 20.57 0.92
C GLU A 85 -16.63 19.03 0.88
N ARG A 86 -17.67 18.43 1.48
CA ARG A 86 -17.80 16.97 1.52
C ARG A 86 -18.50 16.44 0.28
N LEU A 87 -17.77 15.68 -0.53
CA LEU A 87 -18.27 15.01 -1.73
C LEU A 87 -18.39 13.50 -1.53
N LEU A 88 -19.49 12.93 -2.03
CA LEU A 88 -19.73 11.49 -2.06
C LEU A 88 -19.75 10.99 -3.51
N LEU A 89 -18.73 10.22 -3.89
CA LEU A 89 -18.54 9.74 -5.25
C LEU A 89 -18.77 8.22 -5.33
N SER A 90 -19.38 7.77 -6.43
CA SER A 90 -19.55 6.34 -6.70
C SER A 90 -18.36 5.80 -7.49
N CYS A 91 -17.79 4.68 -7.04
CA CYS A 91 -16.78 3.95 -7.82
C CYS A 91 -17.37 3.24 -9.04
N GLY A 92 -18.70 3.28 -9.24
CA GLY A 92 -19.39 2.68 -10.38
C GLY A 92 -19.49 3.59 -11.61
N ARG A 93 -19.09 4.86 -11.50
CA ARG A 93 -19.12 5.85 -12.58
C ARG A 93 -17.75 6.50 -12.70
N SER A 94 -17.32 6.76 -13.94
CA SER A 94 -16.08 7.49 -14.16
C SER A 94 -16.31 8.97 -13.89
N ALA A 95 -15.37 9.60 -13.21
CA ALA A 95 -15.42 11.02 -12.87
C ALA A 95 -14.01 11.53 -12.57
N VAL A 96 -13.81 12.83 -12.67
CA VAL A 96 -12.59 13.49 -12.23
C VAL A 96 -12.99 14.68 -11.35
N VAL A 97 -12.42 14.75 -10.16
CA VAL A 97 -12.59 15.85 -9.22
C VAL A 97 -11.24 16.50 -9.01
N ARG A 98 -11.18 17.83 -9.07
CA ARG A 98 -9.96 18.61 -8.91
C ARG A 98 -10.20 19.74 -7.92
N SER A 99 -9.24 19.94 -7.03
CA SER A 99 -9.10 21.12 -6.19
C SER A 99 -7.66 21.64 -6.26
N SER A 100 -7.33 22.64 -5.43
CA SER A 100 -6.06 23.38 -5.52
C SER A 100 -4.80 22.51 -5.40
N SER A 101 -4.87 21.42 -4.65
CA SER A 101 -3.73 20.53 -4.37
C SER A 101 -4.03 19.05 -4.53
N LEU A 102 -5.22 18.70 -5.02
CA LEU A 102 -5.70 17.32 -5.09
C LEU A 102 -6.46 17.07 -6.40
N GLU A 103 -6.12 15.98 -7.07
CA GLU A 103 -6.91 15.42 -8.17
C GLU A 103 -7.31 13.98 -7.85
N VAL A 104 -8.59 13.67 -8.03
CA VAL A 104 -9.16 12.33 -7.86
C VAL A 104 -9.79 11.91 -9.17
N SER A 105 -9.20 10.93 -9.83
CA SER A 105 -9.69 10.35 -11.08
C SER A 105 -10.25 8.96 -10.83
N ILE A 106 -11.50 8.73 -11.18
CA ILE A 106 -12.23 7.48 -11.00
C ILE A 106 -12.40 6.83 -12.37
N SER A 107 -11.89 5.61 -12.53
CA SER A 107 -12.20 4.73 -13.64
C SER A 107 -13.21 3.69 -13.18
N ALA A 108 -14.43 3.77 -13.72
CA ALA A 108 -15.58 2.99 -13.28
C ALA A 108 -15.26 1.51 -13.05
N ASN A 109 -15.48 1.04 -11.82
CA ASN A 109 -15.29 -0.35 -11.39
C ASN A 109 -13.86 -0.91 -11.53
N SER A 110 -12.87 -0.06 -11.80
CA SER A 110 -11.50 -0.46 -12.09
C SER A 110 -10.52 0.09 -11.05
N ASN A 111 -10.37 1.41 -10.99
CA ASN A 111 -9.39 2.05 -10.12
C ASN A 111 -9.77 3.49 -9.77
N VAL A 112 -9.12 3.99 -8.73
CA VAL A 112 -9.11 5.39 -8.33
C VAL A 112 -7.66 5.85 -8.33
N THR A 113 -7.35 6.91 -9.05
CA THR A 113 -6.05 7.57 -9.01
C THR A 113 -6.18 8.84 -8.19
N VAL A 114 -5.30 9.02 -7.21
CA VAL A 114 -5.26 10.20 -6.34
C VAL A 114 -3.90 10.86 -6.51
N THR A 115 -3.89 12.10 -6.99
CA THR A 115 -2.68 12.90 -7.16
C THR A 115 -2.70 14.08 -6.21
N ILE A 116 -1.64 14.24 -5.44
CA ILE A 116 -1.44 15.32 -4.47
C ILE A 116 -0.29 16.19 -4.98
N ARG A 117 -0.58 17.48 -5.23
CA ARG A 117 0.38 18.50 -5.69
C ARG A 117 1.26 18.04 -6.86
N ASP A 118 0.69 17.27 -7.80
CA ASP A 118 1.36 16.73 -9.01
C ASP A 118 2.65 15.92 -8.79
N THR A 119 3.01 15.64 -7.54
CA THR A 119 4.31 15.11 -7.13
C THR A 119 4.18 13.80 -6.39
N ILE A 120 3.00 13.53 -5.82
CA ILE A 120 2.67 12.27 -5.15
C ILE A 120 1.41 11.71 -5.82
N SER A 121 1.45 10.46 -6.27
CA SER A 121 0.30 9.84 -6.95
C SER A 121 0.12 8.40 -6.49
N PHE A 122 -1.10 8.06 -6.11
CA PHE A 122 -1.52 6.73 -5.68
C PHE A 122 -2.52 6.13 -6.65
N VAL A 123 -2.42 4.83 -6.88
CA VAL A 123 -3.41 4.05 -7.63
C VAL A 123 -4.05 3.05 -6.68
N ILE A 124 -5.37 3.14 -6.52
CA ILE A 124 -6.17 2.26 -5.69
C ILE A 124 -7.00 1.37 -6.62
N LEU A 125 -6.63 0.11 -6.71
CA LEU A 125 -7.33 -0.88 -7.53
C LEU A 125 -8.58 -1.38 -6.83
N ILE A 126 -9.65 -1.55 -7.60
CA ILE A 126 -10.91 -2.07 -7.10
C ILE A 126 -11.09 -3.49 -7.63
N HIS A 127 -10.96 -4.46 -6.73
CA HIS A 127 -11.23 -5.86 -7.03
C HIS A 127 -12.70 -6.17 -6.71
N ARG A 128 -13.51 -6.40 -7.74
CA ARG A 128 -14.93 -6.76 -7.60
C ARG A 128 -15.22 -8.14 -8.14
N TYR A 129 -15.99 -8.90 -7.37
CA TYR A 129 -16.49 -10.22 -7.75
C TYR A 129 -18.00 -10.12 -8.04
N LYS A 130 -18.42 -10.53 -9.24
CA LYS A 130 -19.85 -10.54 -9.63
C LYS A 130 -20.63 -11.64 -8.90
N LYS A 131 -20.01 -12.81 -8.74
CA LYS A 131 -20.56 -13.98 -8.04
C LYS A 131 -19.50 -14.51 -7.07
N PRO A 132 -19.28 -13.85 -5.93
CA PRO A 132 -18.22 -14.22 -5.00
C PRO A 132 -18.50 -15.58 -4.37
N ALA A 133 -17.49 -16.46 -4.38
CA ALA A 133 -17.44 -17.59 -3.47
C ALA A 133 -17.30 -17.09 -2.00
N PRO A 134 -17.61 -17.91 -0.97
CA PRO A 134 -17.56 -17.47 0.43
C PRO A 134 -16.23 -16.86 0.88
N TYR A 135 -15.11 -17.30 0.29
CA TYR A 135 -13.74 -16.82 0.55
C TYR A 135 -13.33 -15.60 -0.30
N GLN A 136 -14.24 -15.06 -1.12
CA GLN A 136 -14.00 -13.88 -1.96
C GLN A 136 -14.73 -12.67 -1.37
N ARG A 137 -13.97 -11.60 -1.14
CA ARG A 137 -14.48 -10.31 -0.71
C ARG A 137 -14.05 -9.25 -1.72
N ASN A 138 -14.95 -8.33 -2.06
CA ASN A 138 -14.53 -7.12 -2.78
C ASN A 138 -13.52 -6.39 -1.90
N HIS A 139 -12.44 -5.95 -2.50
CA HIS A 139 -11.33 -5.36 -1.77
C HIS A 139 -10.55 -4.39 -2.65
N LEU A 140 -9.58 -3.74 -2.03
CA LEU A 140 -8.73 -2.75 -2.64
C LEU A 140 -7.28 -3.25 -2.74
N GLY A 141 -6.62 -2.87 -3.82
CA GLY A 141 -5.16 -2.86 -3.92
C GLY A 141 -4.67 -1.42 -3.82
N PHE A 142 -3.48 -1.20 -3.27
CA PHE A 142 -2.88 0.13 -3.15
C PHE A 142 -1.47 0.14 -3.72
N TYR A 143 -1.18 1.14 -4.55
CA TYR A 143 0.10 1.30 -5.24
C TYR A 143 0.54 2.76 -5.21
N ILE A 144 1.85 2.97 -5.07
CA ILE A 144 2.48 4.28 -5.20
C ILE A 144 2.98 4.38 -6.64
N SER A 145 2.39 5.28 -7.43
CA SER A 145 2.73 5.50 -8.85
C SER A 145 3.72 6.65 -9.05
N ASN A 146 3.69 7.65 -8.17
CA ASN A 146 4.67 8.72 -8.11
C ASN A 146 4.95 9.06 -6.65
N SER A 147 6.22 9.09 -6.26
CA SER A 147 6.66 9.37 -4.89
C SER A 147 7.59 10.59 -4.80
N LYS A 148 7.73 11.37 -5.88
CA LYS A 148 8.68 12.50 -5.93
C LYS A 148 8.46 13.56 -4.84
N GLY A 149 7.21 13.75 -4.41
CA GLY A 149 6.86 14.70 -3.36
C GLY A 149 6.91 14.14 -1.94
N LEU A 150 7.22 12.84 -1.76
CA LEU A 150 7.45 12.25 -0.43
C LEU A 150 8.89 12.56 0.02
N SER A 151 9.06 12.82 1.31
CA SER A 151 10.38 13.09 1.89
C SER A 151 11.26 11.84 1.97
N SER A 152 12.56 12.03 2.22
CA SER A 152 13.49 10.93 2.52
C SER A 152 13.12 10.16 3.79
N ASP A 153 12.39 10.81 4.69
CA ASP A 153 11.96 10.30 6.00
C ASP A 153 10.57 9.67 5.94
N SER A 154 10.02 9.51 4.72
CA SER A 154 8.80 8.75 4.49
C SER A 154 8.95 7.33 5.02
N HIS A 155 7.95 6.91 5.79
CA HIS A 155 7.85 5.59 6.41
C HIS A 155 6.51 4.92 6.09
N GLY A 156 6.18 3.87 6.83
CA GLY A 156 5.02 3.02 6.56
C GLY A 156 5.39 1.78 5.77
N LEU A 157 4.43 0.87 5.63
CA LEU A 157 4.63 -0.43 5.03
C LEU A 157 5.16 -0.35 3.59
N LEU A 158 4.77 0.67 2.84
CA LEU A 158 5.14 0.90 1.43
C LEU A 158 5.90 2.22 1.23
N GLY A 159 5.83 3.14 2.19
CA GLY A 159 6.51 4.42 2.13
C GLY A 159 7.97 4.38 2.58
N SER A 160 8.48 3.26 3.12
CA SER A 160 9.91 3.12 3.42
C SER A 160 10.76 3.22 2.16
N SER A 161 11.95 3.81 2.28
CA SER A 161 12.88 3.99 1.15
C SER A 161 13.23 2.67 0.44
N VAL A 162 13.08 1.52 1.11
CA VAL A 162 13.30 0.17 0.54
C VAL A 162 12.36 -0.15 -0.63
N ILE A 163 11.12 0.37 -0.60
CA ILE A 163 10.04 -0.01 -1.54
C ILE A 163 9.83 1.07 -2.61
N LEU A 164 10.26 2.31 -2.33
CA LEU A 164 10.16 3.43 -3.26
C LEU A 164 11.28 3.40 -4.33
N PRO A 165 11.01 3.89 -5.57
CA PRO A 165 12.00 3.92 -6.63
C PRO A 165 13.19 4.81 -6.26
N GLY A 166 14.35 4.19 -6.04
CA GLY A 166 15.58 4.88 -5.65
C GLY A 166 16.51 4.04 -4.76
N PHE A 167 16.02 2.96 -4.15
CA PHE A 167 16.84 2.13 -3.28
C PHE A 167 17.33 0.84 -3.95
N HIS A 168 18.64 0.61 -3.87
CA HIS A 168 19.33 -0.50 -4.52
C HIS A 168 19.11 -1.81 -3.75
N ILE A 169 18.29 -2.71 -4.30
CA ILE A 169 18.48 -4.15 -4.04
C ILE A 169 19.88 -4.47 -4.51
N SER A 170 20.78 -4.68 -3.55
CA SER A 170 22.23 -4.59 -3.80
C SER A 170 22.72 -5.80 -4.57
N SER A 171 22.09 -6.96 -4.34
CA SER A 171 22.43 -8.22 -4.98
C SER A 171 21.38 -9.29 -4.69
N LEU A 172 21.16 -10.16 -5.67
CA LEU A 172 20.51 -11.46 -5.51
C LEU A 172 21.62 -12.50 -5.35
N PHE A 173 21.64 -13.19 -4.22
CA PHE A 173 22.50 -14.33 -4.01
C PHE A 173 21.72 -15.61 -4.32
N VAL A 174 22.11 -16.29 -5.38
CA VAL A 174 21.67 -17.65 -5.70
C VAL A 174 22.65 -18.60 -5.05
N GLY A 175 22.28 -19.15 -3.89
CA GLY A 175 23.11 -20.13 -3.18
C GLY A 175 22.97 -21.55 -3.78
N PRO A 176 23.90 -22.47 -3.47
CA PRO A 176 23.81 -23.88 -3.87
C PRO A 176 22.68 -24.67 -3.18
N ASN A 177 22.09 -24.11 -2.11
CA ASN A 177 20.85 -24.58 -1.49
C ASN A 177 19.66 -23.77 -2.02
N PRO A 178 18.43 -24.32 -2.12
CA PRO A 178 17.35 -23.81 -3.00
C PRO A 178 16.71 -22.47 -2.56
N THR A 179 17.32 -21.74 -1.64
CA THR A 179 16.77 -20.51 -1.07
C THR A 179 17.49 -19.29 -1.64
N ASN A 180 16.90 -18.69 -2.67
CA ASN A 180 17.34 -17.40 -3.20
C ASN A 180 17.25 -16.32 -2.11
N THR A 181 18.24 -15.43 -2.03
CA THR A 181 18.30 -14.41 -0.97
C THR A 181 18.61 -13.04 -1.56
N LEU A 182 17.81 -12.03 -1.20
CA LEU A 182 18.08 -10.62 -1.53
C LEU A 182 18.81 -9.93 -0.38
N LYS A 183 19.80 -9.10 -0.71
CA LYS A 183 20.42 -8.19 0.27
C LYS A 183 19.75 -6.82 0.22
N VAL A 184 19.15 -6.41 1.34
CA VAL A 184 18.38 -5.17 1.49
C VAL A 184 18.82 -4.43 2.75
N LYS A 185 19.42 -3.24 2.63
CA LYS A 185 19.98 -2.48 3.78
C LYS A 185 20.91 -3.33 4.67
N GLY A 186 21.73 -4.18 4.05
CA GLY A 186 22.61 -5.11 4.79
C GLY A 186 21.93 -6.36 5.36
N ARG A 187 20.59 -6.44 5.31
CA ARG A 187 19.81 -7.62 5.76
C ARG A 187 19.68 -8.63 4.64
N LEU A 188 19.67 -9.91 4.99
CA LEU A 188 19.45 -11.01 4.07
C LEU A 188 17.98 -11.45 4.14
N VAL A 189 17.29 -11.33 3.01
CA VAL A 189 15.85 -11.62 2.86
C VAL A 189 15.67 -12.86 1.98
N PRO A 190 15.23 -13.99 2.53
CA PRO A 190 14.88 -15.17 1.74
C PRO A 190 13.70 -14.88 0.81
N VAL A 191 13.87 -15.21 -0.48
CA VAL A 191 12.86 -14.97 -1.51
C VAL A 191 12.64 -16.20 -2.40
N VAL A 192 11.49 -16.24 -3.05
CA VAL A 192 11.15 -17.25 -4.05
C VAL A 192 10.64 -16.56 -5.30
N TRP A 193 11.16 -16.91 -6.47
CA TRP A 193 10.63 -16.36 -7.73
C TRP A 193 9.16 -16.73 -7.89
N LYS A 194 8.32 -15.76 -8.25
CA LYS A 194 6.91 -15.95 -8.54
C LYS A 194 6.47 -15.10 -9.71
N GLN A 195 5.57 -15.66 -10.50
CA GLN A 195 4.81 -14.96 -11.51
C GLN A 195 3.40 -14.72 -10.96
N ARG A 196 2.92 -13.48 -10.99
CA ARG A 196 1.61 -13.08 -10.48
C ARG A 196 0.87 -12.27 -11.52
N ARG A 197 -0.44 -12.49 -11.62
CA ARG A 197 -1.32 -11.63 -12.39
C ARG A 197 -1.86 -10.51 -11.50
N ILE A 198 -1.67 -9.27 -11.92
CA ILE A 198 -2.18 -8.05 -11.27
C ILE A 198 -3.23 -7.38 -12.17
N TYR A 199 -3.81 -6.25 -11.73
CA TYR A 199 -4.86 -5.53 -12.48
C TYR A 199 -6.00 -6.45 -12.97
N ASN A 200 -6.62 -7.21 -12.07
CA ASN A 200 -7.72 -8.14 -12.39
C ASN A 200 -7.35 -9.21 -13.43
N GLY A 201 -6.07 -9.57 -13.55
CA GLY A 201 -5.64 -10.60 -14.50
C GLY A 201 -5.11 -10.06 -15.83
N GLN A 202 -5.13 -8.74 -16.03
CA GLN A 202 -4.76 -8.11 -17.29
C GLN A 202 -3.24 -8.02 -17.51
N GLN A 203 -2.47 -7.99 -16.43
CA GLN A 203 -1.01 -7.89 -16.51
C GLN A 203 -0.36 -8.98 -15.69
N GLU A 204 0.68 -9.58 -16.26
CA GLU A 204 1.53 -10.54 -15.58
C GLU A 204 2.82 -9.86 -15.13
N VAL A 205 3.18 -10.06 -13.87
CA VAL A 205 4.37 -9.48 -13.26
C VAL A 205 5.15 -10.59 -12.59
N GLU A 206 6.44 -10.64 -12.92
CA GLU A 206 7.41 -11.48 -12.24
C GLU A 206 7.98 -10.73 -11.04
N CYS A 207 8.07 -11.42 -9.91
CA CYS A 207 8.59 -10.85 -8.67
C CYS A 207 9.29 -11.89 -7.80
N TRP A 208 10.27 -11.42 -7.04
CA TRP A 208 10.86 -12.14 -5.93
C TRP A 208 9.94 -12.02 -4.72
N PHE A 209 9.32 -13.14 -4.33
CA PHE A 209 8.38 -13.17 -3.23
C PHE A 209 9.07 -13.35 -1.88
N ALA A 210 9.02 -12.32 -1.03
CA ALA A 210 9.41 -12.42 0.38
C ALA A 210 8.26 -13.03 1.20
N LYS A 211 8.57 -14.08 1.97
CA LYS A 211 7.62 -14.80 2.83
C LYS A 211 7.49 -14.09 4.20
N ASN A 212 6.64 -14.66 5.08
CA ASN A 212 6.57 -14.32 6.51
C ASN A 212 6.36 -12.82 6.79
N ASN A 213 5.31 -12.23 6.22
CA ASN A 213 4.99 -10.81 6.44
C ASN A 213 6.14 -9.85 6.11
N ALA A 214 6.90 -10.16 5.06
CA ALA A 214 8.02 -9.35 4.61
C ALA A 214 9.09 -9.15 5.68
N ASP A 215 9.27 -10.12 6.58
CA ASP A 215 10.32 -10.10 7.59
C ASP A 215 11.68 -9.80 6.95
N LYS A 216 12.44 -8.92 7.59
CA LYS A 216 13.74 -8.37 7.13
C LYS A 216 13.71 -7.55 5.83
N LEU A 217 12.62 -7.59 5.05
CA LEU A 217 12.43 -6.73 3.89
C LEU A 217 11.99 -5.33 4.33
N ILE A 218 11.00 -5.25 5.21
CA ILE A 218 10.49 -3.99 5.76
C ILE A 218 11.35 -3.54 6.96
N ASP A 219 11.33 -2.25 7.28
CA ASP A 219 12.20 -1.65 8.32
C ASP A 219 11.82 -2.04 9.76
N GLY A 220 10.60 -2.55 10.00
CA GLY A 220 10.13 -3.00 11.31
C GLY A 220 9.40 -4.34 11.27
N SER A 221 8.54 -4.57 12.26
CA SER A 221 7.61 -5.69 12.36
C SER A 221 6.20 -5.25 12.01
N TYR A 222 5.31 -6.22 11.77
CA TYR A 222 3.89 -5.97 11.50
C TYR A 222 3.26 -4.94 12.46
N LYS A 223 3.56 -5.06 13.77
CA LYS A 223 2.95 -4.25 14.82
C LYS A 223 3.35 -2.77 14.74
N ASP A 224 4.52 -2.47 14.19
CA ASP A 224 5.03 -1.10 14.06
C ASP A 224 4.24 -0.30 13.01
N TYR A 225 3.49 -1.00 12.16
CA TYR A 225 2.64 -0.40 11.13
C TYR A 225 1.17 -0.34 11.55
N LEU A 226 0.80 -0.79 12.74
CA LEU A 226 -0.58 -0.68 13.22
C LEU A 226 -0.91 0.79 13.52
N ALA A 227 -2.05 1.23 13.01
CA ALA A 227 -2.66 2.51 13.28
C ALA A 227 -3.86 2.31 14.21
N SER A 228 -4.09 3.26 15.10
CA SER A 228 -5.18 3.20 16.10
C SER A 228 -6.55 3.47 15.49
N HIS A 229 -6.61 4.30 14.45
CA HIS A 229 -7.83 4.62 13.70
C HIS A 229 -7.49 5.03 12.25
N PRO A 230 -8.47 5.10 11.32
CA PRO A 230 -8.19 5.36 9.91
C PRO A 230 -7.50 6.70 9.63
N PHE A 231 -7.68 7.68 10.52
CA PHE A 231 -7.14 9.03 10.43
C PHE A 231 -5.86 9.25 11.26
N ASP A 232 -5.25 8.18 11.77
CA ASP A 232 -4.07 8.25 12.65
C ASP A 232 -2.80 8.59 11.85
N THR A 233 -2.24 9.79 12.11
CA THR A 233 -0.98 10.28 11.52
C THR A 233 0.26 9.90 12.32
N GLY A 234 0.14 9.24 13.47
CA GLY A 234 1.27 8.82 14.31
C GLY A 234 1.79 9.91 15.27
N THR A 235 0.97 10.92 15.58
CA THR A 235 1.31 12.02 16.52
C THR A 235 0.72 11.85 17.93
N SER A 236 -0.05 10.79 18.19
CA SER A 236 -0.70 10.58 19.49
C SER A 236 0.18 9.79 20.48
N PHE A 237 1.32 10.36 20.89
CA PHE A 237 1.92 10.08 22.19
C PHE A 237 2.63 11.34 22.68
N GLY A 238 1.88 12.17 23.39
CA GLY A 238 2.36 13.46 23.88
C GLY A 238 1.45 14.05 24.97
N THR A 239 1.05 13.25 25.94
CA THR A 239 0.70 13.71 27.30
C THR A 239 0.81 12.53 28.24
N SER A 240 2.01 12.30 28.77
CA SER A 240 2.15 11.74 30.11
C SER A 240 1.42 12.70 31.06
N ASN A 241 0.25 12.30 31.56
CA ASN A 241 -0.35 12.95 32.71
C ASN A 241 0.60 12.73 33.90
N SER A 242 1.43 13.73 34.18
CA SER A 242 1.96 13.95 35.52
C SER A 242 0.87 14.66 36.34
N LEU A 243 0.21 13.88 37.19
CA LEU A 243 -0.39 14.34 38.44
C LEU A 243 0.09 13.40 39.54
#